data_AF-A0A537VED2-F1
#
_entry.id   AF-A0A537VED2-F1
#
_cell.length_a   1.000
_cell.length_b   1.000
_cell.length_c   1.000
_cell.angle_alpha   90.00
_cell.angle_beta   90.00
_cell.angle_gamma   90.00
#
_symmetry.space_group_name_H-M   'P 1'
#
loop_
_entity.id
_entity.type
_entity.pdbx_description
1 polymer ?
#
loop_
_entity_poly.entity_id
_entity_poly.type
_entity_poly.pdbx_seq_one_letter_code
_entity_poly.pdbx_strand_id
1 'polypeptide(L)'
;MLGEGTFLDLLEFVEQHAPDPVTAEVVRRARLDEGRHVAYGIAHARERLAAEPTRAHDLVAAAEERSAALQATSGANPVVNEALAVLAAQSSGGMAGGLVAADGLYRSMHDHRVRRMLQIGLDRDTAEAISALHTPNFM
;
A
#
# COMPACT_ATOMS: atom_id res chain seq x y z
N MET A 1 -0.39 -5.22 -9.20
CA MET A 1 0.88 -5.77 -8.69
C MET A 1 1.58 -4.84 -7.69
N LEU A 2 2.05 -3.64 -8.03
CA LEU A 2 2.86 -2.84 -7.07
C LEU A 2 2.05 -2.04 -6.03
N GLY A 3 0.77 -1.75 -6.32
CA GLY A 3 -0.20 -1.23 -5.35
C GLY A 3 -0.87 -2.29 -4.47
N GLU A 4 -0.70 -3.59 -4.73
CA GLU A 4 -1.35 -4.68 -3.97
C GLU A 4 -0.74 -4.85 -2.57
N GLY A 5 0.58 -4.74 -2.47
CA GLY A 5 1.26 -4.76 -1.18
C GLY A 5 0.83 -3.63 -0.23
N THR A 6 0.33 -2.53 -0.78
CA THR A 6 -0.23 -1.39 -0.04
C THR A 6 -1.48 -1.79 0.76
N PHE A 7 -2.27 -2.74 0.25
CA PHE A 7 -3.47 -3.22 0.93
C PHE A 7 -3.16 -4.08 2.15
N LEU A 8 -1.99 -4.74 2.22
CA LEU A 8 -1.62 -5.52 3.40
C LEU A 8 -1.53 -4.65 4.66
N ASP A 9 -0.86 -3.50 4.52
CA ASP A 9 -0.66 -2.55 5.61
C ASP A 9 -1.99 -1.89 6.01
N LEU A 10 -2.81 -1.55 5.02
CA LEU A 10 -4.16 -1.02 5.24
C LEU A 10 -5.06 -2.03 5.96
N LEU A 11 -5.10 -3.28 5.50
CA LEU A 11 -5.92 -4.33 6.10
C LEU A 11 -5.43 -4.64 7.52
N GLU A 12 -4.12 -4.66 7.77
CA GLU A 12 -3.59 -4.81 9.12
C GLU A 12 -4.02 -3.65 10.02
N PHE A 13 -3.95 -2.42 9.53
CA PHE A 13 -4.42 -1.25 10.28
C PHE A 13 -5.90 -1.32 10.62
N VAL A 14 -6.74 -1.71 9.66
CA VAL A 14 -8.19 -1.86 9.88
C VAL A 14 -8.48 -3.02 10.84
N GLU A 15 -7.74 -4.14 10.75
CA GLU A 15 -7.84 -5.26 11.69
C GLU A 15 -7.55 -4.82 13.13
N GLN A 16 -6.49 -4.02 13.32
CA GLN A 16 -6.06 -3.52 14.63
C GLN A 16 -7.06 -2.53 15.27
N HIS A 17 -7.75 -1.74 14.44
CA HIS A 17 -8.67 -0.69 14.89
C HIS A 17 -10.13 -1.01 14.58
N ALA A 18 -10.46 -2.28 14.31
CA ALA A 18 -11.80 -2.68 13.96
C ALA A 18 -12.80 -2.33 15.08
N PRO A 19 -14.00 -1.82 14.75
CA PRO A 19 -14.99 -1.43 15.74
C PRO A 19 -15.61 -2.62 16.48
N ASP A 20 -15.46 -3.82 15.94
CA ASP A 20 -16.02 -5.06 16.47
C ASP A 20 -15.23 -6.30 16.01
N PRO A 21 -15.37 -7.45 16.70
CA PRO A 21 -14.63 -8.67 16.36
C PRO A 21 -14.99 -9.28 14.99
N VAL A 22 -16.19 -9.03 14.47
CA VAL A 22 -16.62 -9.57 13.16
C VAL A 22 -15.90 -8.82 12.05
N THR A 23 -15.86 -7.49 12.13
CA THR A 23 -15.07 -6.66 11.21
C THR A 23 -13.59 -7.06 11.24
N ALA A 24 -13.00 -7.24 12.43
CA ALA A 24 -11.62 -7.68 12.58
C ALA A 24 -11.35 -9.02 11.86
N GLU A 25 -12.21 -10.01 12.05
CA GLU A 25 -12.04 -11.33 11.45
C GLU A 25 -12.20 -11.32 9.92
N VAL A 26 -13.16 -10.53 9.39
CA VAL A 26 -13.32 -10.37 7.93
C VAL A 26 -12.07 -9.76 7.31
N VAL A 27 -11.57 -8.69 7.92
CA VAL A 27 -10.37 -7.98 7.42
C VAL A 27 -9.13 -8.85 7.53
N ARG A 28 -8.97 -9.60 8.63
CA ARG A 28 -7.88 -10.58 8.79
C ARG A 28 -7.89 -11.63 7.68
N ARG A 29 -9.06 -12.15 7.30
CA ARG A 29 -9.18 -13.12 6.20
C ARG A 29 -8.83 -12.50 4.86
N ALA A 30 -9.31 -11.28 4.59
CA ALA A 30 -8.94 -10.53 3.39
C ALA A 30 -7.42 -10.30 3.33
N ARG A 31 -6.79 -9.95 4.46
CA ARG A 31 -5.33 -9.76 4.56
C ARG A 31 -4.55 -11.04 4.27
N LEU A 32 -5.02 -12.17 4.77
CA LEU A 32 -4.39 -13.47 4.48
C LEU A 32 -4.47 -13.83 3.00
N ASP A 33 -5.59 -13.53 2.35
CA ASP A 33 -5.77 -13.77 0.92
C ASP A 33 -4.90 -12.84 0.08
N GLU A 34 -4.94 -11.54 0.39
CA GLU A 34 -4.08 -10.53 -0.24
C GLU A 34 -2.60 -10.87 -0.07
N GLY A 35 -2.22 -11.43 1.09
CA GLY A 35 -0.84 -11.85 1.35
C GLY A 35 -0.37 -12.90 0.35
N ARG A 36 -1.26 -13.80 -0.09
CA ARG A 36 -0.96 -14.80 -1.12
C ARG A 36 -0.86 -14.17 -2.50
N HIS A 37 -1.76 -13.23 -2.84
CA HIS A 37 -1.69 -12.50 -4.11
C HIS A 37 -0.39 -11.72 -4.24
N VAL A 38 -0.01 -10.97 -3.21
CA VAL A 38 1.25 -10.21 -3.18
C VAL A 38 2.45 -11.14 -3.27
N ALA A 39 2.48 -12.23 -2.49
CA ALA A 39 3.58 -13.20 -2.55
C ALA A 39 3.76 -13.80 -3.94
N TYR A 40 2.65 -14.18 -4.59
CA TYR A 40 2.65 -14.65 -5.98
C TYR A 40 3.24 -13.58 -6.91
N GLY A 41 2.74 -12.34 -6.85
CA GLY A 41 3.20 -11.25 -7.70
C GLY A 41 4.68 -10.92 -7.54
N ILE A 42 5.17 -10.85 -6.30
CA ILE A 42 6.58 -10.58 -6.00
C ILE A 42 7.48 -11.71 -6.52
N ALA A 43 7.08 -12.98 -6.33
CA ALA A 43 7.86 -14.11 -6.83
C ALA A 43 8.03 -14.06 -8.36
N HIS A 44 6.93 -13.81 -9.10
CA HIS A 44 6.95 -13.75 -10.56
C HIS A 44 7.69 -12.52 -11.08
N ALA A 45 7.50 -11.36 -10.45
CA ALA A 45 8.24 -10.15 -10.80
C ALA A 45 9.75 -10.35 -10.61
N ARG A 46 10.15 -10.95 -9.49
CA ARG A 46 11.56 -11.27 -9.21
C ARG A 46 12.15 -12.22 -10.24
N GLU A 47 11.47 -13.32 -10.55
CA GLU A 47 11.94 -14.27 -11.57
C GLU A 47 12.09 -13.58 -12.93
N ARG A 48 11.09 -12.78 -13.32
CA ARG A 48 11.07 -12.12 -14.62
C ARG A 48 12.15 -11.06 -14.77
N LEU A 49 12.42 -10.29 -13.72
CA LEU A 49 13.51 -9.30 -13.68
C LEU A 49 14.89 -9.96 -13.58
N ALA A 50 15.01 -11.11 -12.90
CA ALA A 50 16.25 -11.87 -12.90
C ALA A 50 16.61 -12.40 -14.30
N ALA A 51 15.60 -12.83 -15.07
CA ALA A 51 15.79 -13.30 -16.45
C ALA A 51 16.05 -12.16 -17.44
N GLU A 52 15.35 -11.03 -17.32
CA GLU A 52 15.49 -9.87 -18.20
C GLU A 52 15.47 -8.55 -17.41
N PRO A 53 16.64 -8.10 -16.91
CA PRO A 53 16.73 -6.92 -16.05
C PRO A 53 16.23 -5.61 -16.70
N THR A 54 16.31 -5.51 -18.03
CA THR A 54 15.86 -4.33 -18.78
C THR A 54 14.35 -4.08 -18.65
N ARG A 55 13.58 -5.09 -18.25
CA ARG A 55 12.13 -4.96 -18.01
C ARG A 55 11.78 -4.18 -16.74
N ALA A 56 12.77 -3.80 -15.93
CA ALA A 56 12.56 -2.83 -14.86
C ALA A 56 11.94 -1.52 -15.39
N HIS A 57 12.31 -1.09 -16.59
CA HIS A 57 11.73 0.09 -17.23
C HIS A 57 10.23 -0.06 -17.52
N ASP A 58 9.76 -1.27 -17.88
CA ASP A 58 8.34 -1.54 -18.08
C ASP A 58 7.54 -1.34 -16.78
N LEU A 59 8.10 -1.76 -15.64
CA LEU A 59 7.46 -1.60 -14.33
C LEU A 59 7.36 -0.13 -13.92
N VAL A 60 8.40 0.65 -14.18
CA VAL A 60 8.40 2.10 -13.94
C VAL A 60 7.35 2.77 -14.81
N ALA A 61 7.37 2.51 -16.12
CA ALA A 61 6.41 3.09 -17.06
C ALA A 61 4.96 2.73 -16.69
N ALA A 62 4.70 1.48 -16.30
CA ALA A 62 3.38 1.06 -15.84
C ALA A 62 2.94 1.76 -14.55
N ALA A 63 3.87 2.01 -13.62
CA ALA A 63 3.58 2.77 -12.39
C ALA A 63 3.26 4.24 -12.69
N GLU A 64 3.99 4.86 -13.61
CA GLU A 64 3.78 6.24 -14.06
C GLU A 64 2.44 6.40 -14.78
N GLU A 65 2.15 5.53 -15.76
CA GLU A 65 0.89 5.52 -16.51
C GLU A 65 -0.32 5.39 -15.57
N ARG A 66 -0.24 4.45 -14.64
CA ARG A 66 -1.27 4.25 -13.62
C ARG A 66 -1.44 5.48 -12.73
N SER A 67 -0.35 6.07 -12.25
CA SER A 67 -0.40 7.28 -11.43
C SER A 67 -1.08 8.43 -12.16
N ALA A 68 -0.72 8.64 -13.44
CA ALA A 68 -1.34 9.67 -14.27
C ALA A 68 -2.85 9.43 -14.45
N ALA A 69 -3.26 8.18 -14.68
CA ALA A 69 -4.67 7.82 -14.78
C ALA A 69 -5.43 8.09 -13.46
N LEU A 70 -4.85 7.75 -12.31
CA LEU A 70 -5.49 7.97 -11.01
C LEU A 70 -5.60 9.46 -10.64
N GLN A 71 -4.57 10.25 -10.93
CA GLN A 71 -4.61 11.70 -10.74
C GLN A 71 -5.76 12.34 -11.53
N ALA A 72 -6.07 11.81 -12.72
CA ALA A 72 -7.20 12.28 -13.53
C ALA A 72 -8.58 11.89 -12.97
N THR A 73 -8.65 10.90 -12.06
CA THR A 73 -9.93 10.29 -11.62
C THR A 73 -10.29 10.61 -10.17
N SER A 74 -9.60 11.56 -9.52
CA SER A 74 -9.61 11.93 -8.09
C SER A 74 -8.46 11.27 -7.33
N GLY A 75 -7.52 12.08 -6.81
CA GLY A 75 -6.46 11.61 -5.89
C GLY A 75 -7.04 11.07 -4.56
N ALA A 76 -6.16 10.63 -3.65
CA ALA A 76 -6.56 10.11 -2.34
C ALA A 76 -7.59 11.05 -1.68
N ASN A 77 -8.82 10.57 -1.59
CA ASN A 77 -9.95 11.37 -1.17
C ASN A 77 -9.69 11.79 0.30
N PRO A 78 -9.68 13.09 0.64
CA PRO A 78 -9.51 13.55 2.03
C PRO A 78 -10.44 12.83 3.02
N VAL A 79 -11.61 12.39 2.55
CA VAL A 79 -12.59 11.59 3.30
C VAL A 79 -12.03 10.23 3.74
N VAL A 80 -11.17 9.59 2.93
CA VAL A 80 -10.55 8.30 3.30
C VAL A 80 -9.57 8.50 4.45
N ASN A 81 -8.77 9.57 4.43
CA ASN A 81 -7.84 9.88 5.52
C ASN A 81 -8.57 10.18 6.82
N GLU A 82 -9.62 10.99 6.73
CA GLU A 82 -10.47 11.26 7.88
C GLU A 82 -11.11 9.97 8.41
N ALA A 83 -11.62 9.10 7.52
CA ALA A 83 -12.21 7.83 7.92
C ALA A 83 -11.21 6.91 8.64
N LEU A 84 -9.96 6.81 8.16
CA LEU A 84 -8.91 6.05 8.84
C LEU A 84 -8.57 6.65 10.21
N ALA A 85 -8.50 7.97 10.30
CA ALA A 85 -8.24 8.65 11.56
C ALA A 85 -9.38 8.43 12.56
N VAL A 86 -10.63 8.52 12.13
CA VAL A 86 -11.81 8.23 12.95
C VAL A 86 -11.80 6.78 13.43
N LEU A 87 -11.50 5.83 12.53
CA LEU A 87 -11.40 4.42 12.86
C LEU A 87 -10.35 4.19 13.96
N ALA A 88 -9.16 4.78 13.81
CA ALA A 88 -8.08 4.62 14.78
C ALA A 88 -8.30 5.37 16.10
N ALA A 89 -9.06 6.47 16.09
CA ALA A 89 -9.37 7.24 17.28
C ALA A 89 -10.18 6.45 18.32
N GLN A 90 -11.00 5.49 17.89
CA GLN A 90 -11.90 4.63 18.69
C GLN A 90 -12.90 5.37 19.61
N SER A 91 -12.77 6.68 19.79
CA SER A 91 -13.62 7.56 20.59
C SER A 91 -13.43 9.02 20.16
N SER A 92 -14.37 9.89 20.51
CA SER A 92 -14.33 11.32 20.12
C SER A 92 -13.11 12.09 20.68
N GLY A 93 -12.54 11.65 21.82
CA GLY A 93 -11.33 12.24 22.39
C GLY A 93 -10.02 11.77 21.74
N GLY A 94 -10.06 10.74 20.90
CA GLY A 94 -8.89 10.08 20.32
C GLY A 94 -8.41 10.65 18.98
N MET A 95 -9.06 11.67 18.43
CA MET A 95 -8.80 12.12 17.05
C MET A 95 -7.35 12.53 16.76
N ALA A 96 -6.68 13.19 17.72
CA ALA A 96 -5.26 13.51 17.54
C ALA A 96 -4.39 12.24 17.40
N GLY A 97 -4.68 11.20 18.18
CA GLY A 97 -4.03 9.90 18.06
C GLY A 97 -4.39 9.18 16.76
N GLY A 98 -5.66 9.25 16.35
CA GLY A 98 -6.14 8.68 15.10
C GLY A 98 -5.46 9.27 13.87
N LEU A 99 -5.27 10.59 13.83
CA LEU A 99 -4.52 11.27 12.76
C LEU A 99 -3.06 10.80 12.71
N VAL A 100 -2.39 10.74 13.86
CA VAL A 100 -1.00 10.25 13.95
C VAL A 100 -0.90 8.78 13.50
N ALA A 101 -1.88 7.95 13.83
CA ALA A 101 -1.93 6.56 13.42
C ALA A 101 -2.12 6.42 11.90
N ALA A 102 -3.02 7.21 11.31
CA ALA A 102 -3.23 7.25 9.86
C ALA A 102 -1.96 7.71 9.11
N ASP A 103 -1.27 8.76 9.58
CA ASP A 103 0.02 9.18 9.03
C ASP A 103 1.11 8.10 9.17
N GLY A 104 1.09 7.37 10.30
CA GLY A 104 1.94 6.20 10.54
C GLY A 104 1.72 5.07 9.52
N LEU A 105 0.46 4.81 9.17
CA LEU A 105 0.10 3.83 8.15
C LEU A 105 0.71 4.20 6.79
N TYR A 106 0.59 5.45 6.34
CA TYR A 106 1.19 5.90 5.08
C TYR A 106 2.71 5.71 5.00
N ARG A 107 3.42 6.01 6.08
CA ARG A 107 4.86 5.77 6.16
C ARG A 107 5.18 4.28 6.07
N SER A 108 4.42 3.45 6.77
CA SER A 108 4.60 1.99 6.76
C SER A 108 4.35 1.41 5.37
N MET A 109 3.29 1.84 4.69
CA MET A 109 2.97 1.45 3.30
C MET A 109 4.11 1.82 2.35
N HIS A 110 4.63 3.04 2.47
CA HIS A 110 5.77 3.49 1.67
C HIS A 110 7.01 2.62 1.92
N ASP A 111 7.40 2.44 3.18
CA ASP A 111 8.57 1.65 3.57
C ASP A 111 8.47 0.20 3.08
N HIS A 112 7.30 -0.43 3.26
CA HIS A 112 7.07 -1.80 2.84
C HIS A 112 7.03 -1.95 1.32
N ARG A 113 6.49 -0.98 0.59
CA ARG A 113 6.56 -0.97 -0.87
C ARG A 113 8.01 -0.88 -1.35
N VAL A 114 8.82 0.03 -0.80
CA VAL A 114 10.25 0.15 -1.14
C VAL A 114 10.98 -1.17 -0.84
N ARG A 115 10.75 -1.79 0.32
CA ARG A 115 11.35 -3.10 0.65
C ARG A 115 11.00 -4.19 -0.36
N ARG A 116 9.75 -4.25 -0.82
CA ARG A 116 9.31 -5.22 -1.85
C ARG A 116 9.98 -4.97 -3.20
N MET A 117 10.15 -3.72 -3.62
CA MET A 117 10.87 -3.36 -4.86
C MET A 117 12.34 -3.80 -4.80
N LEU A 118 13.00 -3.59 -3.67
CA LEU A 118 14.36 -4.06 -3.46
C LEU A 118 14.45 -5.60 -3.52
N GLN A 119 13.45 -6.30 -2.98
CA GLN A 119 13.39 -7.77 -3.02
C GLN A 119 13.25 -8.35 -4.44
N ILE A 120 12.63 -7.61 -5.37
CA ILE A 120 12.51 -8.04 -6.77
C ILE A 120 13.74 -7.64 -7.62
N GLY A 121 14.71 -6.93 -7.03
CA GLY A 121 15.98 -6.60 -7.67
C GLY A 121 16.09 -5.17 -8.23
N LEU A 122 15.15 -4.28 -7.92
CA LEU A 122 15.28 -2.86 -8.26
C LEU A 122 16.28 -2.18 -7.31
N ASP A 123 16.96 -1.15 -7.81
CA ASP A 123 17.76 -0.27 -6.98
C ASP A 123 16.87 0.63 -6.09
N ARG A 124 17.49 1.26 -5.08
CA ARG A 124 16.78 2.10 -4.13
C ARG A 124 16.14 3.32 -4.78
N ASP A 125 16.83 4.01 -5.67
CA ASP A 125 16.33 5.26 -6.24
C ASP A 125 15.08 4.98 -7.10
N THR A 126 15.12 3.91 -7.89
CA THR A 126 13.96 3.42 -8.66
C THR A 126 12.82 2.98 -7.73
N ALA A 127 13.11 2.25 -6.66
CA ALA A 127 12.11 1.81 -5.68
C ALA A 127 11.40 2.99 -5.00
N GLU A 128 12.15 4.01 -4.60
CA GLU A 128 11.64 5.25 -4.00
C GLU A 128 10.77 6.02 -4.99
N ALA A 129 11.25 6.19 -6.23
CA ALA A 129 10.52 6.87 -7.30
C ALA A 129 9.17 6.21 -7.56
N ILE A 130 9.14 4.87 -7.73
CA ILE A 130 7.89 4.13 -7.91
C ILE A 130 6.99 4.29 -6.69
N SER A 131 7.54 4.24 -5.47
CA SER A 131 6.75 4.39 -4.25
C SER A 131 6.11 5.78 -4.11
N ALA A 132 6.80 6.84 -4.53
CA ALA A 132 6.28 8.20 -4.51
C ALA A 132 5.07 8.38 -5.46
N LEU A 133 5.01 7.67 -6.57
CA LEU A 133 3.85 7.70 -7.51
C LEU A 133 2.56 7.13 -6.90
N HIS A 134 2.69 6.33 -5.85
CA HIS A 134 1.59 5.57 -5.27
C HIS A 134 0.97 6.27 -4.04
N THR A 135 1.77 7.00 -3.26
CA THR A 135 1.34 7.68 -2.02
C THR A 135 0.18 8.69 -2.20
N PRO A 136 0.15 9.56 -3.22
CA PRO A 136 -0.94 10.52 -3.41
C PRO A 136 -2.28 9.90 -3.78
N ASN A 137 -2.29 8.62 -4.19
CA ASN A 137 -3.46 7.95 -4.76
C ASN A 137 -4.01 6.84 -3.85
N PHE A 138 -3.53 6.75 -2.61
CA PHE A 138 -3.88 5.66 -1.68
C PHE A 138 -3.57 4.27 -2.22
N MET A 139 -2.64 4.14 -3.17
CA MET A 139 -2.29 2.86 -3.78
C MET A 139 -0.89 2.86 -4.30
#